data_AF-A0A3D2V685-F1
#
_entry.id   AF-A0A3D2V685-F1
#
_cell.length_a   1.000
_cell.length_b   1.000
_cell.length_c   1.000
_cell.angle_alpha   90.00
_cell.angle_beta   90.00
_cell.angle_gamma   90.00
#
_symmetry.space_group_name_H-M   'P 1'
#
loop_
_entity.id
_entity.type
_entity.pdbx_description
1 polymer ?
#
loop_
_entity_poly.entity_id
_entity_poly.type
_entity_poly.pdbx_seq_one_letter_code
_entity_poly.pdbx_strand_id
1 'polypeptide(L)'
;MKFMSRLLVIVAKLLSGYSVRWLDCQPDTCQRVYFANHTSHLDALVLWASLPNDVRTLTRPVAAKDYWEGGPVRRHVAASFNALLIDRKEIKVHQSPVDLMIREMGNTFSL
;
A
#
# COMPACT_ATOMS: atom_id res chain seq x y z
N MET A 1 13.08 2.34 9.84
CA MET A 1 11.76 2.18 9.17
C MET A 1 10.73 1.36 9.97
N LYS A 2 11.09 0.25 10.66
CA LYS A 2 10.14 -0.56 11.47
C LYS A 2 9.39 0.19 12.58
N PHE A 3 9.94 1.28 13.12
CA PHE A 3 9.28 2.12 14.12
C PHE A 3 8.12 2.93 13.53
N MET A 4 8.36 3.60 12.39
CA MET A 4 7.35 4.41 11.71
C MET A 4 6.17 3.56 11.23
N SER A 5 6.43 2.38 10.68
CA SER A 5 5.37 1.41 10.33
C SER A 5 4.49 1.05 11.52
N ARG A 6 5.08 0.78 12.69
CA ARG A 6 4.33 0.48 13.92
C ARG A 6 3.51 1.68 14.40
N LEU A 7 4.10 2.88 14.39
CA LEU A 7 3.40 4.11 14.73
C LEU A 7 2.18 4.33 13.81
N LEU A 8 2.37 4.18 12.50
CA LEU A 8 1.30 4.32 11.52
C LEU A 8 0.16 3.31 11.75
N VAL A 9 0.47 2.07 12.10
CA VAL A 9 -0.54 1.05 12.40
C VAL A 9 -1.33 1.41 13.66
N ILE A 10 -0.65 1.86 14.71
CA ILE A 10 -1.31 2.29 15.96
C ILE A 10 -2.22 3.49 15.67
N VAL A 11 -1.71 4.50 14.97
CA VAL A 11 -2.48 5.69 14.59
C VAL A 11 -3.68 5.30 13.72
N ALA A 12 -3.50 4.46 12.71
CA ALA A 12 -4.59 3.98 11.86
C ALA A 12 -5.66 3.24 12.69
N LYS A 13 -5.25 2.37 13.61
CA LYS A 13 -6.15 1.62 14.49
C LYS A 13 -6.92 2.54 15.43
N LEU A 14 -6.26 3.54 16.02
CA LEU A 14 -6.89 4.50 16.93
C LEU A 14 -7.87 5.43 16.20
N LEU A 15 -7.52 5.89 15.00
CA LEU A 15 -8.34 6.85 14.24
C LEU A 15 -9.56 6.19 13.60
N SER A 16 -9.41 5.00 13.00
CA SER A 16 -10.52 4.37 12.27
C SER A 16 -11.24 3.29 13.07
N GLY A 17 -10.66 2.80 14.18
CA GLY A 17 -11.25 1.72 14.96
C GLY A 17 -11.41 0.42 14.19
N TYR A 18 -10.73 0.26 13.04
CA TYR A 18 -10.96 -0.83 12.10
C TYR A 18 -10.83 -2.19 12.79
N SER A 19 -11.68 -3.15 12.42
CA SER A 19 -11.52 -4.57 12.76
C SER A 19 -11.53 -5.37 11.47
N VAL A 20 -10.73 -6.44 11.42
CA VAL A 20 -10.62 -7.28 10.24
C VAL A 20 -11.06 -8.69 10.55
N ARG A 21 -11.86 -9.22 9.62
CA ARG A 21 -12.29 -10.61 9.61
C ARG A 21 -11.86 -11.22 8.30
N TRP A 22 -11.04 -12.26 8.37
CA TRP A 22 -10.62 -13.04 7.23
C TRP A 22 -11.66 -14.14 6.98
N LEU A 23 -12.38 -14.06 5.87
CA LEU A 23 -13.35 -15.05 5.43
C LEU A 23 -12.79 -15.79 4.23
N ASP A 24 -12.67 -17.10 4.34
CA ASP A 24 -12.22 -18.02 3.28
C ASP A 24 -10.83 -17.74 2.67
N CYS A 25 -10.14 -16.70 3.15
CA CYS A 25 -8.83 -16.27 2.68
C CYS A 25 -8.04 -15.69 3.86
N GLN A 26 -7.30 -16.55 4.55
CA GLN A 26 -6.41 -16.15 5.64
C GLN A 26 -5.20 -15.40 5.07
N PRO A 27 -4.63 -14.46 5.84
CA PRO A 27 -3.42 -13.76 5.42
C PRO A 27 -2.27 -14.74 5.28
N ASP A 28 -1.50 -14.61 4.21
CA ASP A 28 -0.35 -15.45 3.88
C ASP A 28 0.69 -14.58 3.17
N THR A 29 1.93 -15.02 3.21
CA THR A 29 3.10 -14.43 2.55
C THR A 29 3.20 -14.77 1.07
N CYS A 30 2.35 -15.66 0.55
CA CYS A 30 2.25 -15.87 -0.89
C CYS A 30 1.86 -14.57 -1.61
N GLN A 31 2.39 -14.38 -2.82
CA GLN A 31 2.16 -13.18 -3.61
C GLN A 31 0.68 -13.02 -3.94
N ARG A 32 0.14 -11.82 -3.66
CA ARG A 32 -1.30 -11.51 -3.78
C ARG A 32 -1.52 -10.11 -4.32
N VAL A 33 -2.71 -9.90 -4.88
CA VAL A 33 -3.24 -8.58 -5.23
C VAL A 33 -4.43 -8.30 -4.32
N TYR A 34 -4.30 -7.29 -3.46
CA TYR A 34 -5.36 -6.80 -2.60
C TYR A 34 -6.08 -5.65 -3.29
N PHE A 35 -7.40 -5.72 -3.35
CA PHE A 35 -8.22 -4.64 -3.90
C PHE A 35 -9.35 -4.30 -2.93
N ALA A 36 -9.70 -3.02 -2.90
CA ALA A 36 -10.79 -2.50 -2.10
C ALA A 36 -11.43 -1.33 -2.84
N ASN A 37 -12.67 -1.02 -2.48
CA ASN A 37 -13.26 0.27 -2.81
C ASN A 37 -12.42 1.40 -2.20
N HIS A 38 -12.39 2.56 -2.86
CA HIS A 38 -11.59 3.70 -2.43
C HIS A 38 -12.47 4.94 -2.29
N THR A 39 -12.48 5.51 -1.09
CA THR A 39 -13.23 6.70 -0.71
C THR A 39 -12.31 7.76 -0.09
N SER A 40 -11.20 7.36 0.51
CA SER A 40 -10.27 8.27 1.17
C SER A 40 -8.81 7.81 1.07
N HIS A 41 -7.87 8.76 1.12
CA HIS A 41 -6.42 8.44 1.18
C HIS A 41 -6.04 7.59 2.41
N LEU A 42 -6.86 7.61 3.47
CA LEU A 42 -6.65 6.81 4.68
C LEU A 42 -6.93 5.32 4.42
N ASP A 43 -7.74 4.97 3.42
CA ASP A 43 -8.13 3.58 3.14
C ASP A 43 -6.91 2.71 2.86
N ALA A 44 -5.97 3.21 2.05
CA ALA A 44 -4.74 2.51 1.73
C ALA A 44 -3.90 2.23 2.98
N LEU A 45 -3.85 3.20 3.90
CA LEU A 45 -3.13 3.05 5.16
C LEU A 45 -3.83 2.05 6.09
N VAL A 46 -5.16 2.10 6.18
CA VAL A 46 -5.96 1.20 7.03
C VAL A 46 -5.86 -0.23 6.52
N LEU A 47 -6.01 -0.45 5.21
CA LEU A 47 -5.86 -1.77 4.60
C LEU A 47 -4.45 -2.31 4.86
N TRP A 48 -3.41 -1.53 4.59
CA TRP A 48 -2.02 -1.96 4.83
C TRP A 48 -1.74 -2.21 6.32
N ALA A 49 -2.24 -1.37 7.22
CA ALA A 49 -2.12 -1.54 8.67
C ALA A 49 -2.86 -2.80 9.15
N SER A 50 -3.93 -3.18 8.48
CA SER A 50 -4.71 -4.36 8.83
C SER A 50 -4.02 -5.69 8.55
N LEU A 51 -3.03 -5.70 7.64
CA LEU A 51 -2.24 -6.87 7.33
C LEU A 51 -1.35 -7.28 8.51
N PRO A 52 -1.17 -8.58 8.79
CA PRO A 52 -0.13 -9.07 9.69
C PRO A 52 1.26 -8.57 9.29
N ASN A 53 2.20 -8.51 10.24
CA ASN A 53 3.47 -7.81 10.04
C ASN A 53 4.32 -8.38 8.90
N ASP A 54 4.39 -9.71 8.82
CA ASP A 54 5.02 -10.50 7.78
C ASP A 54 4.42 -10.21 6.40
N VAL A 55 3.09 -10.30 6.26
CA VAL A 55 2.39 -9.99 4.99
C VAL A 55 2.60 -8.53 4.60
N ARG A 56 2.47 -7.62 5.56
CA ARG A 56 2.63 -6.17 5.35
C ARG A 56 4.02 -5.79 4.81
N THR A 57 5.06 -6.52 5.19
CA THR A 57 6.42 -6.26 4.68
C THR A 57 6.58 -6.63 3.20
N LEU A 58 5.70 -7.50 2.69
CA LEU A 58 5.68 -7.94 1.30
C LEU A 58 4.66 -7.17 0.46
N THR A 59 3.64 -6.55 1.07
CA THR A 59 2.62 -5.77 0.36
C THR A 59 3.03 -4.33 0.15
N ARG A 60 3.08 -3.90 -1.11
CA ARG A 60 3.41 -2.54 -1.56
C ARG A 60 2.14 -1.81 -2.03
N PRO A 61 1.62 -0.84 -1.26
CA PRO A 61 0.43 -0.10 -1.67
C PRO A 61 0.67 0.64 -3.00
N VAL A 62 -0.23 0.47 -3.95
CA VAL A 62 -0.23 1.24 -5.20
C VAL A 62 -0.84 2.61 -4.96
N ALA A 63 -0.08 3.66 -5.24
CA ALA A 63 -0.41 5.00 -4.80
C ALA A 63 -0.14 6.04 -5.89
N ALA A 64 -0.93 7.10 -5.89
CA ALA A 64 -0.81 8.18 -6.87
C ALA A 64 0.43 9.06 -6.62
N LYS A 65 1.35 9.09 -7.59
CA LYS A 65 2.59 9.87 -7.50
C LYS A 65 2.32 11.35 -7.23
N ASP A 66 1.37 11.95 -7.96
CA ASP A 66 1.04 13.37 -7.86
C ASP A 66 0.51 13.79 -6.48
N TYR A 67 -0.12 12.88 -5.75
CA TYR A 67 -0.56 13.14 -4.37
C TYR A 67 0.56 12.92 -3.35
N TRP A 68 1.24 11.76 -3.44
CA TRP A 68 2.19 11.30 -2.42
C TRP A 68 3.55 12.01 -2.49
N GLU A 69 3.92 12.56 -3.66
CA GLU A 69 5.09 13.43 -3.80
C GLU A 69 4.81 14.90 -3.47
N GLY A 70 3.55 15.27 -3.20
CA GLY A 70 3.13 16.65 -2.95
C GLY A 70 3.63 17.29 -1.64
N GLY A 71 4.52 16.63 -0.90
CA GLY A 71 5.14 17.19 0.31
C GLY A 71 6.02 16.19 1.08
N PRO A 72 6.90 16.68 1.97
CA PRO A 72 7.89 15.85 2.66
C PRO A 72 7.25 14.79 3.57
N VAL A 73 6.15 15.13 4.25
CA VAL A 73 5.43 14.20 5.13
C VAL A 73 4.83 13.05 4.33
N ARG A 74 4.08 13.35 3.26
CA ARG A 74 3.45 12.32 2.40
C ARG A 74 4.51 11.42 1.77
N ARG A 75 5.61 12.00 1.30
CA ARG A 75 6.73 11.25 0.72
C ARG A 75 7.38 10.31 1.76
N HIS A 76 7.57 10.79 2.99
CA HIS A 76 8.11 9.96 4.07
C HIS A 76 7.18 8.81 4.45
N VAL A 77 5.87 9.09 4.48
CA VAL A 77 4.84 8.08 4.76
C VAL A 77 4.82 7.03 3.64
N ALA A 78 4.78 7.43 2.37
CA ALA A 78 4.84 6.52 1.22
C ALA A 78 6.10 5.64 1.23
N ALA A 79 7.26 6.21 1.55
CA ALA A 79 8.51 5.46 1.69
C ALA A 79 8.46 4.45 2.86
N SER A 80 7.77 4.78 3.96
CA SER A 80 7.71 3.95 5.16
C SER A 80 7.00 2.61 4.94
N PHE A 81 6.13 2.52 3.95
CA PHE A 81 5.45 1.27 3.53
C PHE A 81 5.82 0.82 2.12
N ASN A 82 6.95 1.30 1.58
CA ASN A 82 7.47 0.90 0.27
C ASN A 82 6.43 1.01 -0.86
N ALA A 83 5.67 2.12 -0.88
CA ALA A 83 4.59 2.34 -1.83
C ALA A 83 5.09 2.32 -3.28
N LEU A 84 4.30 1.71 -4.17
CA LEU A 84 4.51 1.82 -5.60
C LEU A 84 3.78 3.07 -6.11
N LEU A 85 4.56 4.11 -6.46
CA LEU A 85 3.99 5.37 -6.94
C LEU A 85 3.75 5.34 -8.45
N ILE A 86 2.49 5.44 -8.86
CA ILE A 86 2.05 5.46 -10.25
C ILE A 86 1.81 6.90 -10.70
N ASP A 87 2.42 7.27 -11.82
CA ASP A 87 2.09 8.49 -12.52
C ASP A 87 0.79 8.30 -13.33
N ARG A 88 -0.21 9.12 -13.04
CA ARG A 88 -1.53 9.06 -13.69
C ARG A 88 -1.74 10.18 -14.70
N LYS A 89 -0.84 11.18 -14.73
CA LYS A 89 -0.99 12.38 -15.57
C LYS A 89 -0.20 12.25 -16.87
N GLU A 90 0.97 11.63 -16.82
CA GLU A 90 1.81 11.40 -17.99
C GLU A 90 1.76 9.93 -18.43
N ILE A 91 0.57 9.44 -18.79
CA ILE A 91 0.44 8.08 -19.34
C ILE A 91 1.02 8.08 -20.76
N LYS A 92 2.26 7.61 -20.89
CA LYS A 92 2.89 7.39 -22.19
C LYS A 92 2.41 6.06 -22.76
N VAL A 93 2.12 6.01 -24.06
CA VAL A 93 1.65 4.80 -24.76
C VAL A 93 2.58 3.58 -24.57
N HIS A 94 3.84 3.82 -24.23
CA HIS A 94 4.86 2.78 -23.99
C HIS A 94 5.17 2.54 -22.49
N GLN A 95 4.40 3.13 -21.57
CA GLN A 95 4.56 2.96 -20.12
C GLN A 95 3.18 2.79 -19.48
N SER A 96 2.61 1.60 -19.64
CA SER A 96 1.37 1.23 -18.95
C SER A 96 1.63 1.14 -17.43
N PRO A 97 0.77 1.72 -16.58
CA PRO A 97 0.81 1.50 -15.14
C PRO A 97 0.79 0.02 -14.75
N VAL A 98 0.11 -0.82 -15.54
CA VAL A 98 0.02 -2.26 -15.29
C VAL A 98 1.37 -2.94 -15.54
N ASP A 99 2.10 -2.56 -16.59
CA ASP A 99 3.44 -3.11 -16.84
C ASP A 99 4.42 -2.76 -15.72
N LEU A 100 4.31 -1.53 -15.19
CA LEU A 100 5.06 -1.11 -14.02
C LEU A 100 4.68 -1.94 -12.80
N MET A 101 3.39 -2.14 -12.55
CA MET A 101 2.90 -2.98 -11.45
C MET A 101 3.43 -4.41 -11.55
N ILE A 102 3.33 -5.06 -12.71
CA ILE A 102 3.83 -6.42 -12.94
C ILE A 102 5.34 -6.50 -12.67
N ARG A 103 6.11 -5.54 -13.22
CA ARG A 103 7.56 -5.49 -13.03
C ARG A 103 7.96 -5.32 -11.56
N GLU A 104 7.29 -4.43 -10.85
CA GLU A 104 7.61 -4.07 -9.47
C GLU A 104 7.09 -5.09 -8.45
N MET A 105 6.04 -5.82 -8.80
CA MET A 105 5.54 -6.98 -8.06
C MET A 105 6.56 -8.13 -8.15
N GLY A 106 7.09 -8.38 -9.36
CA GLY A 106 8.07 -9.44 -9.60
C GLY A 106 7.57 -10.79 -9.11
N ASN A 107 8.45 -11.57 -8.45
CA ASN A 107 8.11 -12.86 -7.83
C ASN A 107 8.05 -12.79 -6.29
N THR A 108 8.04 -11.57 -5.72
CA THR A 108 8.28 -11.36 -4.29
C THR A 108 7.19 -10.53 -3.64
N PHE A 109 6.85 -9.39 -4.24
CA PHE A 109 5.98 -8.42 -3.59
C PHE A 109 4.53 -8.69 -3.94
N SER A 110 3.66 -8.43 -2.99
CA SER A 110 2.22 -8.29 -3.18
C SER A 110 1.87 -6.83 -3.46
N LEU A 111 0.74 -6.58 -4.11
CA LEU A 111 0.20 -5.24 -4.37
C LEU A 111 -1.10 -4.99 -3.61
#